data_AF-A0A838WSX0-F1
#
_entry.id   AF-A0A838WSX0-F1
#
_cell.length_a   1.000
_cell.length_b   1.000
_cell.length_c   1.000
_cell.angle_alpha   90.00
_cell.angle_beta   90.00
_cell.angle_gamma   90.00
#
_symmetry.space_group_name_H-M   'P 1'
#
loop_
_entity.id
_entity.type
_entity.pdbx_description
1 polymer ?
#
loop_
_entity_poly.entity_id
_entity_poly.type
_entity_poly.pdbx_seq_one_letter_code
_entity_poly.pdbx_strand_id
1 'polypeptide(L)'
;PDVPELVRGKTGRVFGHLQSMLVIMKGLPLAYNKDLQEDKEGIFDSVNTVKSCLQAMTILLREGMEFRQERLAAAVTEDFANATDVADYLAARGVPFREAYNIVGKVVKTSISAGKLLKDLTLEEWQQVHPSFEGDIYEAISPRQVVAARNSYGGTGFEQVRQAIASAHSQILQS
;
A
#
# COMPACT_ATOMS: atom_id res chain seq x y z
N PRO A 1 0.26 -5.89 -18.60
CA PRO A 1 -0.19 -7.20 -18.11
C PRO A 1 -1.69 -7.37 -18.39
N ASP A 2 -2.02 -8.25 -19.35
CA ASP A 2 -3.35 -8.31 -19.98
C ASP A 2 -4.49 -8.54 -18.99
N VAL A 3 -4.33 -9.50 -18.05
CA VAL A 3 -5.39 -9.85 -17.08
C VAL A 3 -5.75 -8.65 -16.17
N PRO A 4 -4.81 -8.01 -15.44
CA PRO A 4 -5.11 -6.81 -14.67
C PRO A 4 -5.65 -5.64 -15.50
N GLU A 5 -5.18 -5.46 -16.74
CA GLU A 5 -5.65 -4.41 -17.64
C GLU A 5 -7.12 -4.61 -18.02
N LEU A 6 -7.51 -5.84 -18.36
CA LEU A 6 -8.89 -6.20 -18.68
C LEU A 6 -9.80 -6.09 -17.46
N VAL A 7 -9.36 -6.53 -16.28
CA VAL A 7 -10.13 -6.40 -15.03
C VAL A 7 -10.38 -4.92 -14.71
N ARG A 8 -9.34 -4.08 -14.81
CA ARG A 8 -9.48 -2.62 -14.65
C ARG A 8 -10.45 -2.03 -15.67
N GLY A 9 -10.32 -2.38 -16.95
CA GLY A 9 -11.20 -1.88 -18.01
C GLY A 9 -12.67 -2.30 -17.83
N LYS A 10 -12.91 -3.55 -17.41
CA LYS A 10 -14.26 -4.09 -17.15
C LYS A 10 -15.00 -3.37 -16.02
N THR A 11 -14.28 -2.65 -15.14
CA THR A 11 -14.90 -1.76 -14.14
C THR A 11 -15.79 -0.72 -14.81
N GLY A 12 -15.34 -0.11 -15.92
CA GLY A 12 -16.13 0.89 -16.64
C GLY A 12 -17.46 0.34 -17.16
N ARG A 13 -17.47 -0.91 -17.62
CA ARG A 13 -18.69 -1.59 -18.08
C ARG A 13 -19.69 -1.83 -16.94
N VAL A 14 -19.22 -2.32 -15.78
CA VAL A 14 -20.08 -2.54 -14.60
C VAL A 14 -20.67 -1.22 -14.09
N PHE A 15 -19.86 -0.15 -14.09
CA PHE A 15 -20.35 1.20 -13.77
C PHE A 15 -21.40 1.70 -14.76
N GLY A 16 -21.22 1.42 -16.06
CA GLY A 16 -22.21 1.72 -17.08
C GLY A 16 -23.56 1.02 -16.83
N HIS A 17 -23.52 -0.26 -16.44
CA HIS A 17 -24.73 -1.01 -16.08
C HIS A 17 -25.45 -0.42 -14.87
N LEU A 18 -24.70 -0.02 -13.83
CA LEU A 18 -25.28 0.67 -12.67
C LEU A 18 -25.96 1.98 -13.09
N GLN A 19 -25.28 2.80 -13.89
CA GLN A 19 -25.83 4.07 -14.35
C GLN A 19 -27.10 3.87 -15.19
N SER A 20 -27.10 2.88 -16.09
CA SER A 20 -28.28 2.52 -16.88
C SER A 20 -29.46 2.16 -15.98
N MET A 21 -29.24 1.29 -14.99
CA MET A 21 -30.28 0.87 -14.06
C MET A 21 -30.85 2.03 -13.23
N LEU A 22 -29.99 2.94 -12.74
CA LEU A 22 -30.44 4.13 -12.02
C LEU A 22 -31.30 5.05 -12.89
N VAL A 23 -30.96 5.19 -14.18
CA VAL A 23 -31.70 6.02 -15.13
C VAL A 23 -33.02 5.37 -15.54
N ILE A 24 -33.04 4.05 -15.77
CA ILE A 24 -34.27 3.29 -16.00
C ILE A 24 -35.22 3.55 -14.83
N MET A 25 -34.74 3.36 -13.59
CA MET A 25 -35.53 3.51 -12.36
C MET A 25 -36.03 4.95 -12.08
N LYS A 26 -35.46 5.97 -12.72
CA LYS A 26 -35.69 7.38 -12.41
C LYS A 26 -37.12 7.81 -12.80
N GLY A 27 -37.95 8.05 -11.80
CA GLY A 27 -39.27 8.67 -11.99
C GLY A 27 -40.32 7.73 -12.58
N LEU A 28 -40.09 6.42 -12.56
CA LEU A 28 -41.10 5.43 -12.92
C LEU A 28 -42.29 5.49 -11.95
N PRO A 29 -43.52 5.67 -12.44
CA PRO A 29 -44.71 5.60 -11.60
C PRO A 29 -44.94 4.15 -11.14
N LEU A 30 -45.67 3.98 -10.04
CA LEU A 30 -46.09 2.64 -9.61
C LEU A 30 -47.24 2.11 -10.51
N ALA A 31 -47.39 0.80 -10.72
CA ALA A 31 -46.57 -0.30 -10.21
C ALA A 31 -45.63 -0.86 -11.29
N TYR A 32 -46.05 -1.89 -12.02
CA TYR A 32 -45.24 -2.50 -13.08
C TYR A 32 -45.25 -1.64 -14.35
N ASN A 33 -44.06 -1.35 -14.87
CA ASN A 33 -43.84 -0.73 -16.18
C ASN A 33 -42.96 -1.63 -17.02
N LYS A 34 -43.18 -1.63 -18.34
CA LYS A 34 -42.48 -2.53 -19.25
C LYS A 34 -40.99 -2.17 -19.42
N ASP A 35 -40.61 -0.94 -19.09
CA ASP A 35 -39.22 -0.46 -18.99
C ASP A 35 -38.37 -1.38 -18.08
N LEU A 36 -38.99 -1.99 -17.06
CA LEU A 36 -38.35 -2.96 -16.16
C LEU A 36 -38.00 -4.29 -16.85
N GLN A 37 -38.19 -4.43 -18.16
CA GLN A 37 -37.61 -5.55 -18.91
C GLN A 37 -36.08 -5.40 -19.08
N GLU A 38 -35.58 -4.16 -19.08
CA GLU A 38 -34.16 -3.80 -19.24
C GLU A 38 -33.29 -4.06 -17.98
N ASP A 39 -33.89 -4.50 -16.87
CA ASP A 39 -33.19 -4.77 -15.61
C ASP A 39 -32.21 -5.96 -15.71
N LYS A 40 -32.53 -6.96 -16.54
CA LYS A 40 -31.85 -8.25 -16.57
C LYS A 40 -30.49 -8.19 -17.24
N GLU A 41 -30.40 -7.55 -18.40
CA GLU A 41 -29.19 -7.63 -19.23
C GLU A 41 -27.98 -7.02 -18.52
N GLY A 42 -28.13 -5.82 -17.97
CA GLY A 42 -27.07 -5.15 -17.22
C GLY A 42 -26.66 -5.90 -15.96
N ILE A 43 -27.63 -6.49 -15.24
CA ILE A 43 -27.35 -7.30 -14.04
C ILE A 43 -26.62 -8.59 -14.43
N PHE A 44 -27.10 -9.32 -15.45
CA PHE A 44 -26.50 -10.58 -15.88
C PHE A 44 -25.08 -10.39 -16.41
N ASP A 45 -24.84 -9.38 -17.27
CA ASP A 45 -23.47 -9.08 -17.72
C ASP A 45 -22.59 -8.62 -16.56
N SER A 46 -23.10 -7.86 -15.58
CA SER A 46 -22.34 -7.48 -14.38
C SER A 46 -21.91 -8.70 -13.57
N VAL A 47 -22.83 -9.63 -13.28
CA VAL A 47 -22.53 -10.87 -12.55
C VAL A 47 -21.51 -11.72 -13.31
N ASN A 48 -21.69 -11.91 -14.62
CA ASN A 48 -20.75 -12.65 -15.46
C ASN A 48 -19.37 -11.99 -15.47
N THR A 49 -19.33 -10.66 -15.59
CA THR A 49 -18.10 -9.86 -15.56
C THR A 49 -17.33 -10.07 -14.28
N VAL A 50 -17.99 -9.90 -13.13
CA VAL A 50 -17.33 -10.00 -11.81
C VAL A 50 -16.83 -11.42 -11.59
N LYS A 51 -17.64 -12.45 -11.90
CA LYS A 51 -17.21 -13.86 -11.79
C LYS A 51 -15.97 -14.15 -12.63
N SER A 52 -15.95 -13.74 -13.90
CA SER A 52 -14.80 -13.94 -14.78
C SER A 52 -13.57 -13.16 -14.31
N CYS A 53 -13.74 -11.93 -13.81
CA CYS A 53 -12.63 -11.14 -13.26
C CYS A 53 -12.03 -11.79 -12.01
N LEU A 54 -12.86 -12.28 -11.09
CA LEU A 54 -12.41 -13.00 -9.89
C LEU A 54 -11.65 -14.28 -10.25
N GLN A 55 -12.17 -15.06 -11.20
CA GLN A 55 -11.50 -16.27 -11.66
C GLN A 55 -10.14 -15.96 -12.31
N ALA A 56 -10.09 -14.99 -13.22
CA ALA A 56 -8.85 -14.61 -13.90
C ALA A 56 -7.78 -14.07 -12.93
N MET A 57 -8.17 -13.21 -11.98
CA MET A 57 -7.25 -12.71 -10.94
C MET A 57 -6.78 -13.82 -10.01
N THR A 58 -7.64 -14.78 -9.68
CA THR A 58 -7.26 -15.94 -8.86
C THR A 58 -6.19 -16.78 -9.54
N ILE A 59 -6.37 -17.08 -10.83
CA ILE A 59 -5.38 -17.82 -11.64
C ILE A 59 -4.06 -17.02 -11.70
N LEU A 60 -4.13 -15.72 -12.01
CA LEU A 60 -2.95 -14.86 -12.06
C LEU A 60 -2.16 -14.87 -10.74
N LEU A 61 -2.84 -14.73 -9.60
CA LEU A 61 -2.19 -14.69 -8.29
C LEU A 61 -1.61 -16.05 -7.87
N ARG A 62 -2.24 -17.16 -8.26
CA ARG A 62 -1.80 -18.51 -7.88
C ARG A 62 -0.71 -19.06 -8.78
N GLU A 63 -0.79 -18.77 -10.08
CA GLU A 63 0.00 -19.47 -11.11
C GLU A 63 0.88 -18.52 -11.93
N GLY A 64 0.48 -17.24 -12.05
CA GLY A 64 1.10 -16.29 -12.97
C GLY A 64 1.98 -15.22 -12.32
N MET A 65 2.21 -15.27 -11.01
CA MET A 65 2.92 -14.24 -10.27
C MET A 65 4.09 -14.82 -9.47
N GLU A 66 5.26 -14.20 -9.66
CA GLU A 66 6.48 -14.48 -8.88
C GLU A 66 7.06 -13.18 -8.32
N PHE A 67 7.50 -13.22 -7.07
CA PHE A 67 8.16 -12.09 -6.42
C PHE A 67 9.67 -12.14 -6.65
N ARG A 68 10.21 -11.13 -7.31
CA ARG A 68 11.67 -10.93 -7.45
C ARG A 68 12.23 -10.31 -6.17
N GLN A 69 12.40 -11.13 -5.13
CA GLN A 69 12.76 -10.67 -3.78
C GLN A 69 14.03 -9.81 -3.76
N GLU A 70 15.07 -10.18 -4.51
CA GLU A 70 16.32 -9.40 -4.59
C GLU A 70 16.09 -8.00 -5.14
N ARG A 71 15.31 -7.88 -6.22
CA ARG A 71 14.98 -6.58 -6.81
C ARG A 71 14.12 -5.73 -5.88
N LEU A 72 13.18 -6.36 -5.17
CA LEU A 72 12.35 -5.67 -4.18
C LEU A 72 13.19 -5.18 -3.00
N ALA A 73 14.11 -6.01 -2.50
CA ALA A 73 15.02 -5.65 -1.42
C ALA A 73 15.95 -4.50 -1.84
N ALA A 74 16.51 -4.55 -3.05
CA ALA A 74 17.36 -3.49 -3.60
C ALA A 74 16.59 -2.15 -3.67
N ALA A 75 15.39 -2.16 -4.25
CA ALA A 75 14.59 -0.94 -4.45
C ALA A 75 14.30 -0.18 -3.14
N VAL A 76 14.04 -0.89 -2.04
CA VAL A 76 13.76 -0.27 -0.73
C VAL A 76 15.02 0.33 -0.10
N THR A 77 16.20 -0.01 -0.60
CA THR A 77 17.48 0.54 -0.12
C THR A 77 18.03 1.67 -0.98
N GLU A 78 17.34 2.03 -2.07
CA GLU A 78 17.78 3.00 -3.08
C GLU A 78 17.09 4.37 -2.95
N ASP A 79 16.31 4.59 -1.89
CA ASP A 79 15.60 5.83 -1.65
C ASP A 79 15.75 6.34 -0.20
N PHE A 80 15.00 7.40 0.11
CA PHE A 80 14.94 8.05 1.42
C PHE A 80 13.66 7.69 2.19
N ALA A 81 13.02 6.56 1.92
CA ALA A 81 11.77 6.17 2.58
C ALA A 81 11.92 6.06 4.11
N ASN A 82 13.13 5.75 4.59
CA ASN A 82 13.49 5.68 6.01
C ASN A 82 13.81 7.05 6.66
N ALA A 83 13.68 8.17 5.94
CA ALA A 83 13.92 9.49 6.50
C ALA A 83 13.00 9.80 7.69
N THR A 84 11.73 9.36 7.61
CA THR A 84 10.77 9.53 8.72
C THR A 84 11.26 8.80 9.97
N ASP A 85 11.90 7.64 9.82
CA ASP A 85 12.43 6.84 10.93
C ASP A 85 13.64 7.50 11.61
N VAL A 86 14.41 8.34 10.89
CA VAL A 86 15.43 9.21 11.50
C VAL A 86 14.79 10.24 12.43
N ALA A 87 13.62 10.78 12.06
CA ALA A 87 12.91 11.73 12.91
C ALA A 87 12.33 11.03 14.15
N ASP A 88 11.76 9.83 13.97
CA ASP A 88 11.30 8.97 15.07
C ASP A 88 12.45 8.61 16.03
N TYR A 89 13.65 8.32 15.50
CA TYR A 89 14.86 8.03 16.26
C TYR A 89 15.29 9.20 17.16
N LEU A 90 15.28 10.43 16.63
CA LEU A 90 15.61 11.63 17.41
C LEU A 90 14.50 11.95 18.43
N ALA A 91 13.24 11.78 18.05
CA ALA A 91 12.11 11.99 18.94
C ALA A 91 12.14 11.03 20.14
N ALA A 92 12.50 9.76 19.91
CA ALA A 92 12.70 8.78 20.97
C ALA A 92 13.83 9.17 21.96
N ARG A 93 14.78 10.02 21.52
CA ARG A 93 15.87 10.57 22.33
C ARG A 93 15.55 11.95 22.94
N GLY A 94 14.29 12.36 22.90
CA GLY A 94 13.82 13.59 23.53
C GLY A 94 13.93 14.85 22.68
N VAL A 95 14.35 14.75 21.41
CA VAL A 95 14.30 15.89 20.49
C VAL A 95 12.84 16.17 20.10
N PRO A 96 12.32 17.39 20.23
CA PRO A 96 10.96 17.71 19.81
C PRO A 96 10.73 17.30 18.34
N PHE A 97 9.63 16.60 18.05
CA PHE A 97 9.40 16.02 16.71
C PHE A 97 9.50 17.05 15.57
N ARG A 98 9.02 18.29 15.80
CA ARG A 98 9.15 19.39 14.83
C ARG A 98 10.61 19.72 14.51
N GLU A 99 11.48 19.68 15.51
CA GLU A 99 12.91 19.92 15.35
C GLU A 99 13.56 18.72 14.64
N ALA A 100 13.28 17.50 15.08
CA ALA A 100 13.75 16.28 14.44
C ALA A 100 13.39 16.25 12.93
N TYR A 101 12.14 16.59 12.58
CA TYR A 101 11.68 16.67 11.21
C TYR A 101 12.45 17.70 10.37
N ASN A 102 12.72 18.89 10.93
CA ASN A 102 13.54 19.91 10.27
C ASN A 102 14.98 19.46 10.06
N ILE A 103 15.56 18.76 11.05
CA ILE A 103 16.90 18.18 10.98
C ILE A 103 16.97 17.17 9.83
N VAL A 104 16.05 16.21 9.81
CA VAL A 104 15.96 15.19 8.75
C VAL A 104 15.83 15.81 7.37
N GLY A 105 14.97 16.83 7.20
CA GLY A 105 14.82 17.52 5.92
C GLY A 105 16.14 18.13 5.41
N LYS A 106 16.97 18.66 6.31
CA LYS A 106 18.32 19.15 5.96
C LYS A 106 19.26 18.01 5.60
N VAL A 107 19.27 16.92 6.36
CA VAL A 107 20.11 15.75 6.06
C VAL A 107 19.80 15.20 4.68
N VAL A 108 18.52 14.91 4.40
CA VAL A 108 18.09 14.37 3.09
C VAL A 108 18.53 15.30 1.95
N LYS A 109 18.34 16.61 2.09
CA LYS A 109 18.75 17.59 1.06
C LYS A 109 20.27 17.57 0.83
N THR A 110 21.06 17.51 1.89
CA THR A 110 22.53 17.46 1.81
C THR A 110 23.00 16.14 1.21
N SER A 111 22.41 15.01 1.63
CA SER A 111 22.69 13.67 1.11
C SER A 111 22.42 13.56 -0.39
N ILE A 112 21.27 14.07 -0.86
CA ILE A 112 20.93 14.13 -2.30
C ILE A 112 21.99 14.94 -3.05
N SER A 113 22.40 16.09 -2.51
CA SER A 113 23.40 16.96 -3.14
C SER A 113 24.79 16.32 -3.18
N ALA A 114 25.09 15.44 -2.22
CA ALA A 114 26.35 14.69 -2.12
C ALA A 114 26.32 13.33 -2.85
N GLY A 115 25.18 12.93 -3.44
CA GLY A 115 25.01 11.61 -4.06
C GLY A 115 25.10 10.45 -3.06
N LYS A 116 24.75 10.67 -1.79
CA LYS A 116 24.76 9.67 -0.72
C LYS A 116 23.34 9.33 -0.28
N LEU A 117 23.12 8.11 0.19
CA LEU A 117 21.91 7.74 0.94
C LEU A 117 22.15 7.90 2.45
N LEU A 118 21.08 7.83 3.25
CA LEU A 118 21.20 7.95 4.71
C LEU A 118 22.08 6.86 5.34
N LYS A 119 22.03 5.65 4.76
CA LYS A 119 22.88 4.52 5.15
C LYS A 119 24.38 4.74 4.83
N ASP A 120 24.70 5.65 3.92
CA ASP A 120 26.08 5.91 3.47
C ASP A 120 26.75 7.05 4.26
N LEU A 121 26.00 7.75 5.12
CA LEU A 121 26.54 8.78 6.00
C LEU A 121 27.40 8.14 7.09
N THR A 122 28.60 8.69 7.34
CA THR A 122 29.43 8.24 8.46
C THR A 122 28.84 8.68 9.80
N LEU A 123 29.29 8.06 10.91
CA LEU A 123 28.80 8.45 12.23
C LEU A 123 29.19 9.90 12.56
N GLU A 124 30.36 10.35 12.09
CA GLU A 124 30.79 11.75 12.23
C GLU A 124 29.87 12.69 11.45
N GLU A 125 29.46 12.32 10.23
CA GLU A 125 28.49 13.10 9.45
C GLU A 125 27.13 13.16 10.17
N TRP A 126 26.68 12.06 10.76
CA TRP A 126 25.48 12.05 11.61
C TRP A 126 25.62 12.94 12.84
N GLN A 127 26.74 12.87 13.56
CA GLN A 127 26.96 13.66 14.76
C GLN A 127 27.11 15.15 14.49
N GLN A 128 27.62 15.53 13.30
CA GLN A 128 27.62 16.92 12.83
C GLN A 128 26.21 17.46 12.63
N VAL A 129 25.25 16.61 12.28
CA VAL A 129 23.83 16.97 12.14
C VAL A 129 23.20 17.15 13.52
N HIS A 130 23.38 16.19 14.42
CA HIS A 130 22.88 16.27 15.79
C HIS A 130 23.68 15.35 16.72
N PRO A 131 24.09 15.80 17.93
CA PRO A 131 24.93 15.01 18.83
C PRO A 131 24.27 13.75 19.38
N SER A 132 22.93 13.64 19.32
CA SER A 132 22.21 12.45 19.79
C SER A 132 22.27 11.24 18.84
N PHE A 133 22.92 11.36 17.68
CA PHE A 133 23.14 10.21 16.80
C PHE A 133 24.30 9.34 17.30
N GLU A 134 24.02 8.05 17.40
CA GLU A 134 24.95 7.01 17.80
C GLU A 134 25.04 5.91 16.74
N GLY A 135 25.94 4.94 16.92
CA GLY A 135 26.18 3.87 15.94
C GLY A 135 24.96 2.97 15.68
N ASP A 136 23.96 2.98 16.56
CA ASP A 136 22.70 2.24 16.37
C ASP A 136 21.78 2.85 15.31
N ILE A 137 22.07 4.06 14.80
CA ILE A 137 21.28 4.72 13.75
C ILE A 137 21.14 3.85 12.50
N TYR A 138 22.22 3.15 12.11
CA TYR A 138 22.24 2.30 10.91
C TYR A 138 21.25 1.14 11.00
N GLU A 139 21.14 0.54 12.19
CA GLU A 139 20.17 -0.52 12.45
C GLU A 139 18.76 0.06 12.54
N ALA A 140 18.59 1.16 13.26
CA ALA A 140 17.30 1.81 13.48
C ALA A 140 16.59 2.20 12.18
N ILE A 141 17.35 2.69 11.18
CA ILE A 141 16.80 3.10 9.88
C ILE A 141 16.89 2.02 8.81
N SER A 142 17.34 0.81 9.17
CA SER A 142 17.37 -0.30 8.22
C SER A 142 15.94 -0.67 7.81
N PRO A 143 15.67 -0.97 6.52
CA PRO A 143 14.30 -1.25 6.06
C PRO A 143 13.56 -2.31 6.86
N ARG A 144 14.28 -3.35 7.29
CA ARG A 144 13.72 -4.44 8.10
C ARG A 144 13.27 -3.94 9.47
N GLN A 145 14.07 -3.10 10.13
CA GLN A 145 13.76 -2.55 11.44
C GLN A 145 12.64 -1.53 11.37
N VAL A 146 12.65 -0.68 10.35
CA VAL A 146 11.56 0.27 10.04
C VAL A 146 10.22 -0.46 9.92
N VAL A 147 10.17 -1.54 9.15
CA VAL A 147 8.96 -2.37 9.02
C VAL A 147 8.60 -2.99 10.37
N ALA A 148 9.55 -3.60 11.08
CA ALA A 148 9.31 -4.24 12.37
C ALA A 148 8.73 -3.28 13.42
N ALA A 149 9.15 -2.01 13.41
CA ALA A 149 8.72 -1.00 14.37
C ALA A 149 7.24 -0.59 14.20
N ARG A 150 6.63 -0.80 13.02
CA ARG A 150 5.21 -0.47 12.76
C ARG A 150 4.27 -1.53 13.33
N ASN A 151 4.29 -1.69 14.65
CA ASN A 151 3.59 -2.75 15.39
C ASN A 151 2.24 -2.33 16.01
N SER A 152 1.66 -1.20 15.59
CA SER A 152 0.28 -0.83 15.92
C SER A 152 -0.71 -1.71 15.15
N TYR A 153 -1.97 -1.77 15.62
CA TYR A 153 -3.02 -2.52 14.93
C TYR A 153 -3.15 -2.10 13.46
N GLY A 154 -3.06 -3.06 12.54
CA GLY A 154 -3.08 -2.84 11.09
C GLY A 154 -1.75 -2.33 10.50
N GLY A 155 -0.68 -2.25 11.29
CA GLY A 155 0.65 -1.87 10.86
C GLY A 155 1.35 -2.94 10.02
N THR A 156 2.47 -2.56 9.42
CA THR A 156 3.28 -3.43 8.55
C THR A 156 4.27 -4.32 9.32
N GLY A 157 4.33 -4.19 10.65
CA GLY A 157 5.17 -5.01 11.51
C GLY A 157 4.92 -6.50 11.30
N PHE A 158 5.99 -7.30 11.33
CA PHE A 158 5.93 -8.73 11.01
C PHE A 158 4.91 -9.49 11.86
N GLU A 159 4.77 -9.13 13.13
CA GLU A 159 3.79 -9.73 14.03
C GLU A 159 2.35 -9.33 13.68
N GLN A 160 2.11 -8.04 13.37
CA GLN A 160 0.80 -7.55 12.90
C GLN A 160 0.38 -8.24 11.60
N VAL A 161 1.29 -8.39 10.65
CA VAL A 161 1.00 -9.08 9.37
C VAL A 161 0.66 -10.55 9.61
N ARG A 162 1.38 -11.25 10.49
CA ARG A 162 1.04 -12.64 10.87
C ARG A 162 -0.35 -12.75 11.48
N GLN A 163 -0.68 -11.84 12.40
CA GLN A 163 -2.01 -11.80 13.03
C GLN A 163 -3.10 -11.49 12.01
N ALA A 164 -2.86 -10.55 11.09
CA ALA A 164 -3.80 -10.22 10.01
C ALA A 164 -4.05 -11.42 9.08
N ILE A 165 -3.01 -12.16 8.72
CA ILE A 165 -3.13 -13.40 7.92
C ILE A 165 -3.97 -14.44 8.68
N ALA A 166 -3.67 -14.68 9.95
CA ALA A 166 -4.44 -15.63 10.77
C ALA A 166 -5.93 -15.24 10.89
N SER A 167 -6.20 -13.96 11.12
CA SER A 167 -7.56 -13.41 11.16
C SER A 167 -8.28 -13.59 9.83
N ALA A 168 -7.63 -13.28 8.71
CA ALA A 168 -8.21 -13.45 7.37
C ALA A 168 -8.55 -14.92 7.08
N HIS A 169 -7.67 -15.85 7.44
CA HIS A 169 -7.95 -17.28 7.34
C HIS A 169 -9.17 -17.70 8.16
N SER A 170 -9.29 -17.23 9.41
CA SER A 170 -10.45 -17.56 10.25
C SER A 170 -11.76 -17.02 9.69
N GLN A 171 -11.75 -15.83 9.09
CA GLN A 171 -12.94 -15.22 8.50
C GLN A 171 -13.41 -15.98 7.26
N ILE A 172 -12.47 -16.38 6.39
CA ILE A 172 -12.76 -17.15 5.17
C ILE A 172 -13.31 -18.55 5.50
N LEU A 173 -12.84 -19.18 6.58
CA LEU A 173 -13.34 -20.50 7.01
C LEU A 173 -14.73 -20.45 7.67
N GLN A 174 -15.15 -19.27 8.13
CA GLN A 174 -16.47 -19.07 8.75
C GLN A 174 -17.55 -18.63 7.75
N SER A 175 -17.16 -18.18 6.55
CA SER A 175 -18.05 -17.79 5.44
C SER A 175 -18.37 -18.94 4.52
#